data_AF-A0A9Q3JUN6-F1
#
_entry.id   AF-A0A9Q3JUN6-F1
#
_cell.length_a   1.000
_cell.length_b   1.000
_cell.length_c   1.000
_cell.angle_alpha   90.00
_cell.angle_beta   90.00
_cell.angle_gamma   90.00
#
_symmetry.space_group_name_H-M   'P 1'
#
loop_
_entity.id
_entity.type
_entity.pdbx_description
1 polymer ?
#
loop_
_entity_poly.entity_id
_entity_poly.type
_entity_poly.pdbx_seq_one_letter_code
_entity_poly.pdbx_strand_id
1 'polypeptide(L)'
;MPNRHQEPPPIIIEEEEEWEVSQIMDSMLKRRKLWYLVEWKGLSQDSERSTWEPAENLKNCPELVKDFHSLYPDKPGPNSFKA
;
A
#
# COMPACT_ATOMS: atom_id res chain seq x y z
N MET A 1 26.71 1.45 -16.80
CA MET A 1 25.64 0.44 -16.69
C MET A 1 24.42 1.15 -16.12
N PRO A 2 23.26 1.22 -16.80
CA PRO A 2 22.13 1.94 -16.28
C PRO A 2 21.62 1.23 -15.03
N ASN A 3 21.33 2.05 -14.03
CA ASN A 3 21.02 1.73 -12.66
C ASN A 3 19.90 0.68 -12.60
N ARG A 4 20.22 -0.53 -12.13
CA ARG A 4 19.24 -1.59 -11.89
C ARG A 4 18.40 -1.14 -10.70
N HIS A 5 17.16 -0.73 -10.94
CA HIS A 5 16.17 -0.53 -9.89
C HIS A 5 16.12 -1.85 -9.08
N GLN A 6 16.77 -1.85 -7.91
CA GLN A 6 16.74 -3.00 -7.01
C GLN A 6 15.38 -2.95 -6.33
N GLU A 7 14.42 -3.69 -6.89
CA GLU A 7 13.22 -4.05 -6.16
C GLU A 7 13.64 -4.75 -4.86
N PRO A 8 13.04 -4.40 -3.70
CA PRO A 8 13.35 -5.08 -2.46
C PRO A 8 13.02 -6.56 -2.62
N PRO A 9 13.88 -7.47 -2.11
CA PRO A 9 13.57 -8.88 -2.15
C PRO A 9 12.24 -9.14 -1.42
N PRO A 10 11.32 -9.95 -1.99
CA PRO A 10 10.09 -10.32 -1.32
C PRO A 10 10.40 -11.11 -0.04
N ILE A 11 9.68 -10.79 1.03
CA ILE A 11 9.66 -11.57 2.27
C ILE A 11 8.57 -12.62 2.09
N ILE A 12 8.94 -13.89 2.01
CA ILE A 12 7.96 -14.98 1.87
C ILE A 12 7.40 -15.29 3.26
N ILE A 13 6.14 -14.93 3.50
CA ILE A 13 5.40 -15.26 4.72
C ILE A 13 4.25 -16.19 4.30
N GLU A 14 4.19 -17.39 4.88
CA GLU A 14 3.11 -18.35 4.58
C GLU A 14 2.91 -18.67 3.08
N GLU A 15 4.00 -18.72 2.30
CA GLU A 15 4.00 -18.91 0.83
C GLU A 15 3.48 -17.72 0.00
N GLU A 16 3.14 -16.59 0.64
CA GLU A 16 2.80 -15.33 -0.01
C GLU A 16 4.00 -14.35 0.01
N GLU A 17 4.22 -13.64 -1.10
CA GLU A 17 5.25 -12.61 -1.20
C GLU A 17 4.77 -11.31 -0.52
N GLU A 18 5.34 -10.99 0.63
CA GLU A 18 5.08 -9.75 1.37
C GLU A 18 6.29 -8.81 1.30
N TRP A 19 6.06 -7.50 1.23
CA TRP A 19 7.13 -6.50 1.33
C TRP A 19 6.86 -5.56 2.49
N GLU A 20 7.93 -5.03 3.09
CA GLU A 20 7.80 -4.10 4.20
C GLU A 20 7.21 -2.77 3.71
N VAL A 21 6.01 -2.45 4.19
CA VAL A 21 5.32 -1.20 3.91
C VAL A 21 5.85 -0.10 4.84
N SER A 22 6.22 1.04 4.26
CA SER A 22 6.55 2.27 4.98
C SER A 22 5.29 2.94 5.51
N GLN A 23 4.37 3.31 4.61
CA GLN A 23 3.12 4.01 4.94
C GLN A 23 2.13 3.97 3.77
N ILE A 24 0.87 4.28 4.04
CA ILE A 24 -0.14 4.53 3.01
C ILE A 24 -0.11 6.01 2.66
N MET A 25 0.10 6.32 1.38
CA MET A 25 0.17 7.70 0.88
C MET A 25 -1.18 8.21 0.40
N ASP A 26 -2.00 7.35 -0.20
CA ASP A 26 -3.30 7.73 -0.74
C ASP A 26 -4.27 6.54 -0.77
N SER A 27 -5.56 6.83 -0.97
CA SER A 27 -6.57 5.83 -1.25
C SER A 27 -7.53 6.31 -2.33
N MET A 28 -7.99 5.38 -3.16
CA MET A 28 -8.94 5.67 -4.22
C MET A 28 -9.96 4.55 -4.42
N LEU A 29 -11.14 4.93 -4.89
CA LEU A 29 -12.16 3.98 -5.27
C LEU A 29 -12.15 3.76 -6.79
N LYS A 30 -11.80 2.55 -7.23
CA LYS A 30 -11.76 2.19 -8.66
C LYS A 30 -12.60 0.94 -8.91
N ARG A 31 -13.60 1.06 -9.79
CA ARG A 31 -14.56 -0.02 -10.12
C ARG A 31 -15.22 -0.64 -8.87
N ARG A 32 -15.64 0.19 -7.91
CA ARG A 32 -16.23 -0.23 -6.62
C ARG A 32 -15.29 -1.10 -5.76
N LYS A 33 -13.99 -1.08 -6.04
CA LYS A 33 -12.96 -1.67 -5.19
C LYS A 33 -12.11 -0.54 -4.62
N LEU A 34 -11.68 -0.71 -3.38
CA LEU A 34 -10.81 0.22 -2.70
C LEU A 34 -9.35 -0.14 -2.99
N TRP A 35 -8.57 0.87 -3.34
CA TRP A 35 -7.15 0.77 -3.65
C TRP A 35 -6.39 1.74 -2.78
N TYR A 36 -5.19 1.36 -2.37
CA TYR A 36 -4.29 2.14 -1.55
C TYR A 36 -2.97 2.33 -2.27
N LEU A 37 -2.44 3.54 -2.23
CA LEU A 37 -1.10 3.83 -2.67
C LEU A 37 -0.17 3.53 -1.50
N VAL A 38 0.56 2.43 -1.61
CA VAL A 38 1.44 1.90 -0.57
C VAL A 38 2.86 2.32 -0.89
N GLU A 39 3.53 3.02 0.03
CA GLU A 39 4.96 3.30 -0.07
C GLU A 39 5.75 2.13 0.50
N TRP A 40 6.64 1.54 -0.29
CA TRP A 40 7.51 0.43 0.10
C TRP A 40 8.80 0.92 0.77
N LYS A 41 9.20 0.26 1.85
CA LYS A 41 10.44 0.56 2.56
C LYS A 41 11.63 -0.10 1.85
N GLY A 42 12.76 0.60 1.78
CA GLY A 42 14.03 0.03 1.28
C GLY A 42 14.32 0.22 -0.22
N LEU A 43 13.40 0.79 -1.01
CA LEU A 43 13.73 1.27 -2.36
C LEU A 43 14.60 2.54 -2.28
N SER A 44 15.40 2.86 -3.31
CA SER A 44 16.21 4.10 -3.40
C SER A 44 15.34 5.31 -3.76
N GLN A 45 15.72 6.53 -3.37
CA GLN A 45 14.81 7.72 -3.40
C GLN A 45 14.48 8.19 -4.82
N ASP A 46 15.20 7.64 -5.80
CA ASP A 46 15.15 7.97 -7.22
C ASP A 46 14.23 7.05 -8.05
N SER A 47 13.51 6.12 -7.42
CA SER A 47 12.60 5.17 -8.11
C SER A 47 11.20 5.25 -7.51
N GLU A 48 10.16 5.06 -8.32
CA GLU A 48 8.77 5.02 -7.87
C GLU A 48 8.60 3.94 -6.79
N ARG A 49 8.58 4.36 -5.52
CA ARG A 49 8.46 3.45 -4.36
C ARG A 49 7.02 3.16 -3.98
N SER A 50 6.06 3.66 -4.75
CA SER A 50 4.66 3.63 -4.36
C SER A 50 3.83 2.93 -5.41
N THR A 51 3.15 1.85 -5.02
CA THR A 51 2.25 1.10 -5.92
C THR A 51 0.82 1.13 -5.41
N TRP A 52 -0.13 1.01 -6.35
CA TRP A 52 -1.55 0.91 -6.01
C TRP A 52 -1.91 -0.54 -5.74
N GLU A 53 -2.08 -0.87 -4.46
CA GLU A 53 -2.47 -2.18 -3.99
C GLU A 53 -3.98 -2.21 -3.66
N PRO A 54 -4.68 -3.31 -3.95
CA PRO A 54 -6.06 -3.48 -3.51
C PRO A 54 -6.11 -3.54 -1.97
N ALA A 55 -7.22 -3.08 -1.38
CA ALA A 55 -7.44 -3.18 0.07
C ALA A 55 -7.34 -4.62 0.62
N GLU A 56 -7.51 -5.62 -0.25
CA GLU A 56 -7.35 -7.04 0.08
C GLU A 56 -5.90 -7.41 0.41
N ASN A 57 -4.91 -6.75 -0.20
CA ASN A 57 -3.47 -6.98 0.06
C ASN A 57 -3.03 -6.33 1.39
N LEU A 58 -3.76 -5.32 1.87
CA LEU A 58 -3.45 -4.64 3.14
C LEU A 58 -4.14 -5.27 4.36
N LYS A 59 -4.74 -6.47 4.21
CA LYS A 59 -5.35 -7.19 5.33
C LYS A 59 -4.36 -7.51 6.45
N ASN A 60 -3.08 -7.65 6.12
CA ASN A 60 -2.01 -7.96 7.08
C ASN A 60 -1.53 -6.70 7.84
N CYS A 61 -1.95 -5.50 7.42
CA CYS A 61 -1.54 -4.21 8.00
C CYS A 61 -2.75 -3.31 8.35
N PRO A 62 -3.71 -3.75 9.19
CA PRO A 62 -4.91 -2.97 9.49
C PRO A 62 -4.62 -1.67 10.24
N GLU A 63 -3.54 -1.61 11.03
CA GLU A 63 -3.13 -0.40 11.75
C GLU A 63 -2.73 0.71 10.78
N LEU A 64 -1.98 0.42 9.71
CA LEU A 64 -1.61 1.43 8.71
C LEU A 64 -2.83 2.04 8.01
N VAL A 65 -3.82 1.20 7.69
CA VAL A 65 -5.09 1.64 7.10
C VAL A 65 -5.83 2.56 8.05
N LYS A 66 -5.89 2.17 9.33
CA LYS A 66 -6.56 2.95 10.37
C LYS A 66 -5.88 4.29 10.62
N ASP A 67 -4.56 4.32 10.71
CA ASP A 67 -3.77 5.54 10.90
C ASP A 67 -3.97 6.50 9.72
N PHE A 68 -3.93 5.97 8.49
CA PHE A 68 -4.20 6.74 7.29
C PHE A 68 -5.60 7.37 7.31
N HIS A 69 -6.66 6.61 7.59
CA HIS A 69 -8.03 7.15 7.65
C HIS A 69 -8.28 8.07 8.86
N SER A 70 -7.49 7.94 9.92
CA SER A 70 -7.52 8.89 11.04
C SER A 70 -6.94 10.25 10.65
N LEU A 71 -5.93 10.28 9.79
CA LEU A 71 -5.31 11.51 9.27
C LEU A 71 -6.10 12.11 8.11
N TYR A 72 -6.70 11.25 7.28
CA TYR A 72 -7.41 11.63 6.07
C TYR A 72 -8.85 11.10 6.07
N PRO A 73 -9.74 11.60 6.95
CA PRO A 73 -11.11 11.10 7.06
C PRO A 73 -11.97 11.30 5.80
N ASP A 74 -11.60 12.24 4.93
CA ASP A 74 -12.28 12.51 3.66
C ASP A 74 -11.92 11.49 2.56
N LYS A 75 -10.88 10.68 2.77
CA LYS A 75 -10.42 9.71 1.78
C LYS A 75 -11.29 8.45 1.81
N PRO A 76 -11.47 7.77 0.66
CA PRO A 76 -12.31 6.59 0.60
C PRO A 76 -11.71 5.46 1.44
N GLY A 77 -12.46 4.97 2.43
CA GLY A 77 -12.05 3.90 3.32
C GLY A 77 -12.90 2.64 3.19
N PRO A 78 -12.57 1.58 3.94
CA PRO A 78 -13.34 0.33 3.91
C PRO A 78 -14.77 0.53 4.43
N ASN A 79 -15.02 1.59 5.20
CA ASN A 79 -16.35 1.98 5.66
C ASN A 79 -17.14 2.81 4.63
N SER A 80 -16.52 3.30 3.55
CA SER A 80 -17.19 4.11 2.52
C SER A 80 -18.18 3.31 1.65
N PHE A 81 -18.26 1.99 1.84
CA PHE A 81 -19.18 1.10 1.11
C PHE A 81 -20.54 0.88 1.81
N LYS A 82 -20.72 1.37 3.05
CA LYS A 82 -22.01 1.23 3.74
C LYS A 82 -22.98 2.31 3.25
N ALA A 83 -23.78 1.94 2.25
CA ALA A 83 -25.06 2.56 1.93
C ALA A 83 -26.19 1.63 2.39
#